data_AF-A0A173L110-F1
#
_entry.id   AF-A0A173L110-F1
#
_cell.length_a   1.000
_cell.length_b   1.000
_cell.length_c   1.000
_cell.angle_alpha   90.00
_cell.angle_beta   90.00
_cell.angle_gamma   90.00
#
_symmetry.space_group_name_H-M   'P 1'
#
loop_
_entity.id
_entity.type
_entity.pdbx_description
1 polymer ?
#
loop_
_entity_poly.entity_id
_entity_poly.type
_entity_poly.pdbx_seq_one_letter_code
_entity_poly.pdbx_strand_id
1 'polypeptide(L)'
;MITDSRASTKRSHRAVLSWSAAAAALMLAGGVAVAQTAPQAAEAQNAVEVLDRAKVDALLAQPDKVLFIDVRRADEISTIGGLPVYLNIQPSELGRLRSFIPRDRQLVTVSNHAGRAKKAASLLAQQGFQVAGAVGVQDYAAQGGFLSGQKVQTPAIPGIVAADTRVDVVREGFEGTEGPVLLKDGSLLFTENRADRIVRIAPDNSVSTYLEKTGSANALAVNAAGDLLAVQTAPSAVAVLQPKAKALATSYAGKPFNRPNDLAAARSGNIYFTDPGAPAQAGASPAKTGLYRVDKRGKVSLIADDIRRPNGVALSPDEKTLYVANTAGEALIAYSVGADGSVSNRRDFAKLVGFKETPNGPSSGADGITVDADGRVYVATSAGVQIFGADGSALGIIPLPRAPQNLAFGGKDRSQLYVVGRGAVYRIATLTHGVDRPGK
;
A
#
# COMPACT_ATOMS: atom_id res chain seq x y z
N MET A 1 18.26 62.52 -51.59
CA MET A 1 18.38 64.00 -51.49
C MET A 1 17.06 64.56 -50.98
N ILE A 2 17.07 65.64 -50.19
CA ILE A 2 16.05 66.73 -50.13
C ILE A 2 14.60 66.30 -49.72
N THR A 3 13.95 66.65 -48.58
CA THR A 3 13.68 67.94 -47.85
C THR A 3 12.75 68.90 -48.63
N ASP A 4 11.84 69.72 -48.11
CA ASP A 4 11.24 70.05 -46.79
C ASP A 4 9.89 70.80 -47.11
N SER A 5 8.98 71.29 -46.24
CA SER A 5 8.91 71.42 -44.79
C SER A 5 7.46 71.53 -44.26
N ARG A 6 7.30 71.31 -42.94
CA ARG A 6 6.54 72.10 -41.92
C ARG A 6 5.26 72.90 -42.26
N ALA A 7 4.42 73.01 -41.20
CA ALA A 7 3.64 74.20 -40.78
C ALA A 7 2.34 74.57 -41.56
N SER A 8 1.35 75.28 -41.01
CA SER A 8 0.89 75.54 -39.60
C SER A 8 -0.46 76.29 -39.63
N THR A 9 -1.06 76.58 -38.46
CA THR A 9 -2.15 77.58 -38.18
C THR A 9 -3.55 77.36 -38.79
N LYS A 10 -4.66 77.96 -38.30
CA LYS A 10 -5.19 78.28 -36.93
C LYS A 10 -6.61 78.92 -37.11
N ARG A 11 -7.64 78.47 -36.35
CA ARG A 11 -8.83 79.27 -35.90
C ARG A 11 -9.74 79.90 -37.02
N SER A 12 -10.95 80.46 -36.78
CA SER A 12 -12.04 80.23 -35.80
C SER A 12 -13.32 81.06 -36.16
N HIS A 13 -14.45 80.75 -35.49
CA HIS A 13 -15.69 81.57 -35.29
C HIS A 13 -16.72 81.80 -36.41
N ARG A 14 -17.98 81.37 -36.15
CA ARG A 14 -19.20 82.15 -35.79
C ARG A 14 -20.34 81.12 -35.57
N ALA A 15 -21.28 81.18 -34.60
CA ALA A 15 -22.05 82.25 -33.92
C ALA A 15 -23.13 82.87 -34.85
N VAL A 16 -24.38 83.17 -34.44
CA VAL A 16 -24.99 83.44 -33.10
C VAL A 16 -26.50 83.07 -33.09
N LEU A 17 -27.17 83.30 -31.94
CA LEU A 17 -28.62 83.45 -31.66
C LEU A 17 -29.44 82.14 -31.45
N SER A 18 -30.30 81.89 -30.44
CA SER A 18 -30.80 82.53 -29.20
C SER A 18 -32.33 82.75 -29.19
N TRP A 19 -33.02 82.30 -28.13
CA TRP A 19 -33.96 83.10 -27.30
C TRP A 19 -34.46 82.27 -26.10
N SER A 20 -35.26 82.89 -25.21
CA SER A 20 -35.36 82.50 -23.80
C SER A 20 -36.79 82.35 -23.29
N ALA A 21 -37.06 81.39 -22.39
CA ALA A 21 -38.10 81.47 -21.36
C ALA A 21 -37.88 80.42 -20.24
N ALA A 22 -38.37 80.72 -19.04
CA ALA A 22 -38.55 79.79 -17.93
C ALA A 22 -40.09 79.56 -17.72
N ALA A 23 -40.62 78.79 -16.76
CA ALA A 23 -40.06 78.25 -15.53
C ALA A 23 -40.92 77.07 -14.98
N ALA A 24 -40.57 76.62 -13.77
CA ALA A 24 -41.37 75.81 -12.84
C ALA A 24 -41.57 74.33 -13.19
N ALA A 25 -41.94 73.55 -12.16
CA ALA A 25 -41.87 72.10 -12.14
C ALA A 25 -43.07 71.48 -11.40
N LEU A 26 -43.33 70.20 -11.69
CA LEU A 26 -44.05 69.32 -10.78
C LEU A 26 -43.54 67.88 -10.96
N MET A 27 -43.40 67.13 -9.87
CA MET A 27 -43.17 65.68 -9.94
C MET A 27 -44.51 64.96 -10.08
N LEU A 28 -44.53 63.92 -10.91
CA LEU A 28 -45.33 62.71 -10.69
C LEU A 28 -44.70 61.56 -11.49
N ALA A 29 -44.71 60.34 -10.94
CA ALA A 29 -44.06 59.18 -11.53
C ALA A 29 -45.06 58.30 -12.30
N GLY A 30 -44.67 57.79 -13.48
CA GLY A 30 -45.47 56.80 -14.18
C GLY A 30 -45.02 56.49 -15.62
N GLY A 31 -44.37 55.35 -15.82
CA GLY A 31 -44.52 54.55 -17.05
C GLY A 31 -43.34 54.48 -18.04
N VAL A 32 -42.93 53.23 -18.28
CA VAL A 32 -42.54 52.64 -19.59
C VAL A 32 -41.23 53.08 -20.26
N ALA A 33 -40.23 52.19 -20.09
CA ALA A 33 -39.24 51.72 -21.07
C ALA A 33 -38.33 52.71 -21.84
N VAL A 34 -37.03 52.64 -21.51
CA VAL A 34 -35.92 52.73 -22.48
C VAL A 34 -35.09 51.44 -22.33
N ALA A 35 -34.68 50.84 -23.45
CA ALA A 35 -33.95 49.57 -23.44
C ALA A 35 -32.54 49.72 -22.84
N GLN A 36 -32.25 48.98 -21.77
CA GLN A 36 -30.89 48.84 -21.25
C GLN A 36 -30.13 47.80 -22.09
N THR A 37 -29.02 48.22 -22.71
CA THR A 37 -28.06 47.28 -23.30
C THR A 37 -27.42 46.46 -22.18
N ALA A 38 -27.69 45.15 -22.15
CA ALA A 38 -27.11 44.25 -21.16
C ALA A 38 -25.56 44.25 -21.25
N PRO A 39 -24.84 44.18 -20.11
CA PRO A 39 -23.39 44.02 -20.13
C PRO A 39 -23.02 42.66 -20.74
N GLN A 40 -21.88 42.59 -21.42
CA GLN A 40 -21.33 41.31 -21.87
C GLN A 40 -21.07 40.41 -20.65
N ALA A 41 -21.73 39.26 -20.60
CA ALA A 41 -21.43 38.23 -19.62
C ALA A 41 -20.02 37.68 -19.91
N ALA A 42 -19.09 37.88 -18.99
CA ALA A 42 -17.77 37.27 -19.07
C ALA A 42 -17.90 35.74 -18.94
N GLU A 43 -17.24 34.99 -19.82
CA GLU A 43 -17.23 33.52 -19.74
C GLU A 43 -16.51 33.06 -18.47
N ALA A 44 -17.27 32.63 -17.47
CA ALA A 44 -16.75 31.84 -16.36
C ALA A 44 -16.42 30.42 -16.83
N GLN A 45 -15.33 30.26 -17.59
CA GLN A 45 -14.84 28.95 -18.01
C GLN A 45 -14.38 28.16 -16.78
N ASN A 46 -15.18 27.17 -16.36
CA ASN A 46 -14.87 26.31 -15.21
C ASN A 46 -13.51 25.62 -15.40
N ALA A 47 -12.50 26.10 -14.66
CA ALA A 47 -11.15 25.56 -14.72
C ALA A 47 -11.12 24.15 -14.12
N VAL A 48 -10.82 23.15 -14.95
CA VAL A 48 -10.69 21.74 -14.54
C VAL A 48 -9.76 21.61 -13.33
N GLU A 49 -10.26 20.98 -12.25
CA GLU A 49 -9.47 20.70 -11.06
C GLU A 49 -8.34 19.69 -11.34
N VAL A 50 -7.18 19.89 -10.70
CA VAL A 50 -6.16 18.84 -10.59
C VAL A 50 -6.39 18.14 -9.27
N LEU A 51 -6.72 16.85 -9.33
CA LEU A 51 -7.06 16.06 -8.15
C LEU A 51 -5.78 15.66 -7.40
N ASP A 52 -5.75 15.99 -6.11
CA ASP A 52 -4.83 15.40 -5.14
C ASP A 52 -5.17 13.93 -4.88
N ARG A 53 -4.26 13.23 -4.20
CA ARG A 53 -4.43 11.83 -3.86
C ARG A 53 -5.71 11.54 -3.06
N ALA A 54 -6.06 12.36 -2.08
CA ALA A 54 -7.20 12.05 -1.20
C ALA A 54 -8.51 12.04 -2.00
N LYS A 55 -8.66 12.96 -2.97
CA LYS A 55 -9.79 12.98 -3.91
C LYS A 55 -9.77 11.78 -4.86
N VAL A 56 -8.60 11.40 -5.38
CA VAL A 56 -8.47 10.22 -6.26
C VAL A 56 -8.81 8.94 -5.51
N ASP A 57 -8.29 8.73 -4.30
CA ASP A 57 -8.58 7.57 -3.45
C ASP A 57 -10.08 7.51 -3.09
N ALA A 58 -10.72 8.65 -2.78
CA ALA A 58 -12.15 8.74 -2.47
C ALA A 58 -13.08 8.50 -3.68
N LEU A 59 -12.61 8.77 -4.91
CA LEU A 59 -13.30 8.44 -6.15
C LEU A 59 -13.11 6.96 -6.52
N LEU A 60 -11.89 6.43 -6.36
CA LEU A 60 -11.59 5.00 -6.59
C LEU A 60 -12.38 4.08 -5.64
N ALA A 61 -12.74 4.55 -4.45
CA ALA A 61 -13.65 3.87 -3.54
C ALA A 61 -15.12 3.80 -4.02
N GLN A 62 -15.47 4.44 -5.15
CA GLN A 62 -16.83 4.46 -5.72
C GLN A 62 -16.82 4.10 -7.23
N PRO A 63 -16.33 2.91 -7.61
CA PRO A 63 -16.11 2.53 -9.02
C PRO A 63 -17.39 2.51 -9.87
N ASP A 64 -18.57 2.39 -9.24
CA ASP A 64 -19.86 2.44 -9.94
C ASP A 64 -20.31 3.86 -10.33
N LYS A 65 -19.68 4.91 -9.77
CA LYS A 65 -20.04 6.31 -10.02
C LYS A 65 -19.00 7.09 -10.82
N VAL A 66 -17.76 6.62 -10.86
CA VAL A 66 -16.65 7.26 -11.55
C VAL A 66 -16.15 6.40 -12.72
N LEU A 67 -15.61 7.05 -13.74
CA LEU A 67 -14.81 6.42 -14.77
C LEU A 67 -13.53 7.24 -14.98
N PHE A 68 -12.36 6.60 -14.88
CA PHE A 68 -11.13 7.24 -15.30
C PHE A 68 -10.94 7.03 -16.81
N ILE A 69 -10.42 8.04 -17.51
CA ILE A 69 -10.07 7.95 -18.93
C ILE A 69 -8.59 8.28 -19.05
N ASP A 70 -7.81 7.27 -19.35
CA ASP A 70 -6.37 7.37 -19.52
C ASP A 70 -6.05 7.82 -20.94
N VAL A 71 -5.49 9.03 -21.04
CA VAL A 71 -5.20 9.70 -22.32
C VAL A 71 -3.72 9.60 -22.70
N ARG A 72 -3.05 8.56 -22.17
CA ARG A 72 -1.69 8.17 -22.54
C ARG A 72 -1.69 7.17 -23.69
N ARG A 73 -0.49 6.90 -24.22
CA ARG A 73 -0.24 5.75 -25.09
C ARG A 73 -0.05 4.49 -24.25
N ALA A 74 -0.28 3.32 -24.85
CA ALA A 74 -0.16 2.03 -24.15
C ALA A 74 1.26 1.75 -23.60
N ASP A 75 2.32 2.23 -24.26
CA ASP A 75 3.70 2.10 -23.76
C ASP A 75 3.89 2.84 -22.43
N GLU A 76 3.40 4.07 -22.32
CA GLU A 76 3.45 4.89 -21.10
C GLU A 76 2.72 4.20 -19.95
N ILE A 77 1.52 3.65 -20.21
CA ILE A 77 0.70 2.93 -19.23
C ILE A 77 1.41 1.65 -18.76
N SER A 78 1.95 0.86 -19.69
CA SER A 78 2.63 -0.41 -19.39
C SER A 78 3.99 -0.27 -18.70
N THR A 79 4.52 0.96 -18.65
CA THR A 79 5.81 1.30 -18.01
C THR A 79 5.58 1.93 -16.64
N ILE A 80 4.71 2.94 -16.56
CA ILE A 80 4.49 3.75 -15.35
C ILE A 80 3.42 3.12 -14.45
N GLY A 81 2.52 2.31 -15.00
CA GLY A 81 1.26 1.91 -14.36
C GLY A 81 0.18 2.99 -14.50
N GLY A 82 -1.04 2.69 -14.09
CA GLY A 82 -2.23 3.56 -14.15
C GLY A 82 -3.18 3.35 -12.97
N LEU A 83 -4.33 4.02 -12.99
CA LEU A 83 -5.37 3.87 -11.96
C LEU A 83 -6.31 2.70 -12.30
N PRO A 84 -6.85 1.94 -11.33
CA PRO A 84 -7.41 0.60 -11.58
C PRO A 84 -8.76 0.54 -12.33
N VAL A 85 -9.37 1.66 -12.73
CA VAL A 85 -10.68 1.69 -13.43
C VAL A 85 -10.62 2.66 -14.61
N TYR A 86 -10.04 2.24 -15.75
CA TYR A 86 -9.81 3.13 -16.90
C TYR A 86 -10.25 2.58 -18.26
N LEU A 87 -10.78 3.48 -19.11
CA LEU A 87 -10.70 3.35 -20.56
C LEU A 87 -9.40 4.02 -21.04
N ASN A 88 -8.64 3.40 -21.94
CA ASN A 88 -7.55 4.09 -22.63
C ASN A 88 -8.06 4.71 -23.95
N ILE A 89 -8.08 6.04 -24.03
CA ILE A 89 -8.52 6.79 -25.22
C ILE A 89 -7.55 7.95 -25.44
N GLN A 90 -6.79 7.94 -26.54
CA GLN A 90 -5.82 9.02 -26.80
C GLN A 90 -6.54 10.36 -27.09
N PRO A 91 -5.90 11.53 -26.83
CA PRO A 91 -6.56 12.84 -26.95
C PRO A 91 -7.15 13.14 -28.32
N SER A 92 -6.52 12.64 -29.39
CA SER A 92 -6.99 12.71 -30.78
C SER A 92 -8.27 11.90 -31.05
N GLU A 93 -8.57 10.91 -30.21
CA GLU A 93 -9.69 10.00 -30.41
C GLU A 93 -10.92 10.33 -29.56
N LEU A 94 -10.78 11.14 -28.50
CA LEU A 94 -11.88 11.51 -27.59
C LEU A 94 -13.11 12.04 -28.33
N GLY A 95 -12.92 12.91 -29.33
CA GLY A 95 -14.01 13.44 -30.15
C GLY A 95 -14.68 12.41 -31.06
N ARG A 96 -13.95 11.36 -31.48
CA ARG A 96 -14.43 10.24 -32.31
C ARG A 96 -15.17 9.20 -31.46
N LEU A 97 -14.66 8.90 -30.27
CA LEU A 97 -15.13 7.84 -29.39
C LEU A 97 -16.13 8.30 -28.31
N ARG A 98 -16.53 9.58 -28.31
CA ARG A 98 -17.51 10.18 -27.39
C ARG A 98 -18.84 9.43 -27.24
N SER A 99 -19.25 8.63 -28.23
CA SER A 99 -20.46 7.79 -28.16
C SER A 99 -20.29 6.54 -27.29
N PHE A 100 -19.06 6.13 -27.02
CA PHE A 100 -18.71 4.97 -26.20
C PHE A 100 -18.31 5.35 -24.76
N ILE A 101 -18.28 6.65 -24.45
CA ILE A 101 -18.02 7.16 -23.10
C ILE A 101 -19.37 7.25 -22.35
N PRO A 102 -19.55 6.58 -21.20
CA PRO A 102 -20.76 6.65 -20.38
C PRO A 102 -21.12 8.10 -19.98
N ARG A 103 -22.43 8.40 -19.92
CA ARG A 103 -22.98 9.73 -19.60
C ARG A 103 -23.51 9.84 -18.15
N ASP A 104 -23.69 8.69 -17.52
CA ASP A 104 -24.20 8.44 -16.16
C ASP A 104 -23.13 8.57 -15.06
N ARG A 105 -21.84 8.66 -15.43
CA ARG A 105 -20.71 8.64 -14.50
C ARG A 105 -19.91 9.93 -14.52
N GLN A 106 -19.29 10.24 -13.39
CA GLN A 106 -18.28 11.28 -13.30
C GLN A 106 -16.98 10.83 -13.98
N LEU A 107 -16.42 11.68 -14.83
CA LEU A 107 -15.18 11.41 -15.54
C LEU A 107 -13.97 12.04 -14.84
N VAL A 108 -12.91 11.26 -14.67
CA VAL A 108 -11.58 11.77 -14.34
C VAL A 108 -10.64 11.47 -15.50
N THR A 109 -9.84 12.45 -15.94
CA THR A 109 -8.84 12.21 -16.99
C THR A 109 -7.46 11.94 -16.40
N VAL A 110 -6.70 11.04 -17.03
CA VAL A 110 -5.43 10.50 -16.48
C VAL A 110 -4.29 10.66 -17.48
N SER A 111 -3.13 11.12 -17.01
CA SER A 111 -1.90 11.29 -17.78
C SER A 111 -0.68 11.10 -16.85
N ASN A 112 0.55 11.08 -17.36
CA ASN A 112 1.79 11.01 -16.57
C ASN A 112 1.81 12.10 -15.48
N HIS A 113 1.68 13.34 -15.95
CA HIS A 113 1.39 14.53 -15.15
C HIS A 113 0.05 15.14 -15.59
N ALA A 114 -0.58 15.91 -14.71
CA ALA A 114 -1.94 16.43 -14.91
C ALA A 114 -2.14 17.29 -16.19
N GLY A 115 -1.09 17.90 -16.76
CA GLY A 115 -1.21 18.88 -17.86
C GLY A 115 -1.93 18.37 -19.13
N ARG A 116 -1.65 17.14 -19.60
CA ARG A 116 -2.37 16.54 -20.73
C ARG A 116 -3.77 16.05 -20.35
N ALA A 117 -3.95 15.57 -19.11
CA ALA A 117 -5.25 15.21 -18.58
C ALA A 117 -6.20 16.42 -18.54
N LYS A 118 -5.77 17.56 -17.98
CA LYS A 118 -6.58 18.81 -17.95
C LYS A 118 -7.15 19.17 -19.33
N LYS A 119 -6.35 19.09 -20.40
CA LYS A 119 -6.80 19.39 -21.77
C LYS A 119 -7.89 18.42 -22.25
N ALA A 120 -7.75 17.13 -21.97
CA ALA A 120 -8.78 16.12 -22.27
C ALA A 120 -10.06 16.34 -21.45
N ALA A 121 -9.93 16.66 -20.16
CA ALA A 121 -11.07 16.97 -19.29
C ALA A 121 -11.81 18.23 -19.76
N SER A 122 -11.12 19.29 -20.17
CA SER A 122 -11.75 20.48 -20.75
C SER A 122 -12.52 20.15 -22.02
N LEU A 123 -11.96 19.32 -22.91
CA LEU A 123 -12.62 18.87 -24.13
C LEU A 123 -13.88 18.02 -23.84
N LEU A 124 -13.84 17.16 -22.81
CA LEU A 124 -14.99 16.37 -22.38
C LEU A 124 -16.07 17.23 -21.71
N ALA A 125 -15.69 18.19 -20.87
CA ALA A 125 -16.63 19.14 -20.27
C ALA A 125 -17.35 19.97 -21.36
N GLN A 126 -16.63 20.46 -22.37
CA GLN A 126 -17.19 21.14 -23.54
C GLN A 126 -18.15 20.25 -24.37
N GLN A 127 -18.01 18.92 -24.29
CA GLN A 127 -18.91 17.95 -24.93
C GLN A 127 -20.07 17.49 -24.01
N GLY A 128 -20.28 18.16 -22.87
CA GLY A 128 -21.39 17.90 -21.95
C GLY A 128 -21.22 16.63 -21.11
N PHE A 129 -19.98 16.23 -20.80
CA PHE A 129 -19.72 15.18 -19.81
C PHE A 129 -19.56 15.76 -18.40
N GLN A 130 -19.97 15.01 -17.38
CA GLN A 130 -19.75 15.36 -15.98
C GLN A 130 -18.29 15.08 -15.62
N VAL A 131 -17.43 16.09 -15.64
CA VAL A 131 -15.99 15.92 -15.35
C VAL A 131 -15.70 16.29 -13.90
N ALA A 132 -15.24 15.31 -13.10
CA ALA A 132 -14.79 15.53 -11.73
C ALA A 132 -13.36 16.09 -11.64
N GLY A 133 -12.51 15.83 -12.65
CA GLY A 133 -11.19 16.47 -12.71
C GLY A 133 -10.16 15.80 -13.62
N ALA A 134 -8.89 16.12 -13.36
CA ALA A 134 -7.73 15.58 -14.03
C ALA A 134 -6.65 15.16 -13.01
N VAL A 135 -5.92 14.09 -13.29
CA VAL A 135 -4.84 13.59 -12.41
C VAL A 135 -3.60 13.22 -13.22
N GLY A 136 -2.42 13.49 -12.64
CA GLY A 136 -1.16 12.91 -13.06
C GLY A 136 -0.84 11.65 -12.26
N VAL A 137 -0.61 10.51 -12.91
CA VAL A 137 -0.29 9.25 -12.20
C VAL A 137 1.02 9.35 -11.41
N GLN A 138 2.02 10.07 -11.92
CA GLN A 138 3.28 10.29 -11.21
C GLN A 138 3.10 11.30 -10.08
N ASP A 139 2.26 12.32 -10.28
CA ASP A 139 1.89 13.31 -9.26
C ASP A 139 1.16 12.63 -8.08
N TYR A 140 0.27 11.69 -8.38
CA TYR A 140 -0.48 10.85 -7.44
C TYR A 140 0.43 9.82 -6.74
N ALA A 141 1.32 9.15 -7.47
CA ALA A 141 2.29 8.20 -6.90
C ALA A 141 3.29 8.90 -5.95
N ALA A 142 3.72 10.13 -6.27
CA ALA A 142 4.56 10.94 -5.38
C ALA A 142 3.87 11.30 -4.04
N GLN A 143 2.54 11.32 -4.01
CA GLN A 143 1.73 11.45 -2.78
C GLN A 143 1.48 10.08 -2.08
N GLY A 144 2.14 9.01 -2.53
CA GLY A 144 1.98 7.65 -2.03
C GLY A 144 0.74 6.91 -2.54
N GLY A 145 0.13 7.40 -3.62
CA GLY A 145 -0.94 6.71 -4.34
C GLY A 145 -0.42 5.48 -5.11
N PHE A 146 -1.29 4.51 -5.39
CA PHE A 146 -0.89 3.23 -5.99
C PHE A 146 -1.22 3.11 -7.49
N LEU A 147 -0.24 2.71 -8.30
CA LEU A 147 -0.41 2.50 -9.74
C LEU A 147 -0.50 1.02 -10.12
N SER A 148 -1.69 0.60 -10.54
CA SER A 148 -1.94 -0.71 -11.15
C SER A 148 -1.12 -0.90 -12.43
N GLY A 149 -0.56 -2.10 -12.62
CA GLY A 149 0.21 -2.44 -13.83
C GLY A 149 1.62 -1.85 -13.94
N GLN A 150 2.14 -1.17 -12.91
CA GLN A 150 3.54 -0.77 -12.86
C GLN A 150 4.45 -2.02 -12.90
N LYS A 151 5.35 -2.11 -13.87
CA LYS A 151 6.35 -3.19 -13.96
C LYS A 151 7.45 -2.96 -12.94
N VAL A 152 7.23 -3.38 -11.69
CA VAL A 152 8.34 -3.57 -10.75
C VAL A 152 9.05 -4.86 -11.13
N GLN A 153 10.33 -4.73 -11.43
CA GLN A 153 11.23 -5.81 -11.82
C GLN A 153 12.38 -5.90 -10.81
N THR A 154 12.89 -7.11 -10.58
CA THR A 154 13.96 -7.33 -9.60
C THR A 154 15.34 -6.97 -10.16
N PRO A 155 16.27 -6.46 -9.33
CA PRO A 155 17.68 -6.54 -9.66
C PRO A 155 18.12 -8.01 -9.72
N ALA A 156 19.25 -8.30 -10.39
CA ALA A 156 19.91 -9.59 -10.21
C ALA A 156 20.46 -9.69 -8.79
N ILE A 157 20.09 -10.76 -8.08
CA ILE A 157 20.68 -11.12 -6.79
C ILE A 157 21.18 -12.57 -6.92
N PRO A 158 22.51 -12.82 -6.97
CA PRO A 158 23.08 -14.13 -7.30
C PRO A 158 22.51 -15.28 -6.47
N GLY A 159 22.05 -16.33 -7.17
CA GLY A 159 21.44 -17.52 -6.56
C GLY A 159 20.10 -17.29 -5.86
N ILE A 160 19.50 -16.10 -5.95
CA ILE A 160 18.23 -15.75 -5.32
C ILE A 160 17.16 -15.38 -6.35
N VAL A 161 17.45 -14.41 -7.23
CA VAL A 161 16.52 -13.96 -8.27
C VAL A 161 17.29 -13.40 -9.48
N ALA A 162 16.81 -13.67 -10.68
CA ALA A 162 17.42 -13.16 -11.90
C ALA A 162 17.13 -11.65 -12.08
N ALA A 163 17.96 -10.97 -12.88
CA ALA A 163 17.61 -9.63 -13.36
C ALA A 163 16.26 -9.67 -14.07
N ASP A 164 15.53 -8.55 -14.00
CA ASP A 164 14.30 -8.33 -14.74
C ASP A 164 13.13 -9.27 -14.42
N THR A 165 13.26 -10.12 -13.39
CA THR A 165 12.19 -11.00 -12.91
C THR A 165 10.99 -10.16 -12.49
N ARG A 166 9.80 -10.53 -12.98
CA ARG A 166 8.56 -9.80 -12.74
C ARG A 166 8.08 -10.00 -11.30
N VAL A 167 7.73 -8.90 -10.63
CA VAL A 167 6.84 -8.94 -9.47
C VAL A 167 5.41 -9.10 -9.99
N ASP A 168 4.85 -10.30 -9.93
CA ASP A 168 3.44 -10.55 -10.26
C ASP A 168 2.55 -9.99 -9.15
N VAL A 169 1.56 -9.18 -9.50
CA VAL A 169 0.44 -8.86 -8.60
C VAL A 169 -0.56 -10.01 -8.69
N VAL A 170 -0.73 -10.78 -7.62
CA VAL A 170 -1.65 -11.93 -7.60
C VAL A 170 -3.09 -11.44 -7.42
N ARG A 171 -3.31 -10.58 -6.41
CA ARG A 171 -4.59 -9.89 -6.16
C ARG A 171 -4.38 -8.71 -5.23
N GLU A 172 -5.29 -7.73 -5.32
CA GLU A 172 -5.37 -6.57 -4.43
C GLU A 172 -6.81 -6.38 -3.90
N GLY A 173 -6.99 -5.41 -2.99
CA GLY A 173 -8.29 -5.10 -2.38
C GLY A 173 -8.53 -5.81 -1.04
N PHE A 174 -7.46 -6.21 -0.36
CA PHE A 174 -7.51 -6.92 0.92
C PHE A 174 -7.35 -5.98 2.14
N GLU A 175 -7.89 -6.37 3.29
CA GLU A 175 -7.91 -5.57 4.52
C GLU A 175 -7.01 -6.14 5.64
N GLY A 176 -5.83 -5.56 5.82
CA GLY A 176 -4.91 -5.97 6.88
C GLY A 176 -4.17 -7.28 6.58
N THR A 177 -3.63 -7.36 5.36
CA THR A 177 -2.83 -8.48 4.84
C THR A 177 -1.61 -8.79 5.72
N GLU A 178 -1.57 -9.98 6.32
CA GLU A 178 -0.48 -10.45 7.20
C GLU A 178 -0.21 -11.96 7.05
N GLY A 179 0.85 -12.43 7.70
CA GLY A 179 0.96 -13.84 8.09
C GLY A 179 0.89 -14.93 7.00
N PRO A 180 1.60 -14.84 5.86
CA PRO A 180 1.56 -15.86 4.83
C PRO A 180 2.23 -17.16 5.28
N VAL A 181 1.66 -18.31 4.90
CA VAL A 181 2.23 -19.65 5.13
C VAL A 181 1.85 -20.62 4.01
N LEU A 182 2.74 -21.55 3.67
CA LEU A 182 2.52 -22.59 2.66
C LEU A 182 1.87 -23.84 3.27
N LEU A 183 0.86 -24.38 2.59
CA LEU A 183 0.26 -25.69 2.89
C LEU A 183 0.90 -26.82 2.07
N LYS A 184 0.75 -28.06 2.56
CA LYS A 184 1.25 -29.29 1.90
C LYS A 184 0.66 -29.56 0.51
N ASP A 185 -0.47 -28.93 0.17
CA ASP A 185 -1.10 -29.02 -1.16
C ASP A 185 -0.57 -27.96 -2.17
N GLY A 186 0.39 -27.12 -1.75
CA GLY A 186 0.95 -26.02 -2.54
C GLY A 186 0.20 -24.70 -2.44
N SER A 187 -0.91 -24.63 -1.69
CA SER A 187 -1.65 -23.38 -1.45
C SER A 187 -0.90 -22.45 -0.51
N LEU A 188 -0.99 -21.14 -0.75
CA LEU A 188 -0.66 -20.13 0.26
C LEU A 188 -1.91 -19.81 1.08
N LEU A 189 -1.80 -19.80 2.41
CA LEU A 189 -2.72 -19.08 3.29
C LEU A 189 -2.11 -17.75 3.71
N PHE A 190 -2.92 -16.73 3.94
CA PHE A 190 -2.52 -15.49 4.61
C PHE A 190 -3.73 -14.87 5.33
N THR A 191 -3.52 -13.93 6.27
CA THR A 191 -4.60 -13.32 7.05
C THR A 191 -5.06 -11.98 6.46
N GLU A 192 -6.33 -11.66 6.70
CA GLU A 192 -6.86 -10.29 6.67
C GLU A 192 -7.33 -9.95 8.07
N ASN A 193 -6.41 -9.47 8.91
CA ASN A 193 -6.63 -9.33 10.35
C ASN A 193 -7.76 -8.36 10.73
N ARG A 194 -8.16 -7.46 9.81
CA ARG A 194 -9.29 -6.52 9.97
C ARG A 194 -10.63 -7.09 9.51
N ALA A 195 -10.61 -7.97 8.50
CA ALA A 195 -11.80 -8.68 8.02
C ALA A 195 -12.06 -9.99 8.80
N ASP A 196 -11.26 -10.27 9.83
CA ASP A 196 -11.27 -11.47 10.68
C ASP A 196 -11.37 -12.80 9.90
N ARG A 197 -10.56 -12.92 8.85
CA ARG A 197 -10.50 -14.12 8.00
C ARG A 197 -9.08 -14.49 7.58
N ILE A 198 -8.92 -15.75 7.20
CA ILE A 198 -7.78 -16.28 6.46
C ILE A 198 -8.23 -16.49 5.01
N VAL A 199 -7.39 -16.06 4.07
CA VAL A 199 -7.54 -16.23 2.63
C VAL A 199 -6.65 -17.36 2.16
N ARG A 200 -7.11 -18.13 1.18
CA ARG A 200 -6.32 -19.13 0.44
C ARG A 200 -6.11 -18.66 -0.99
N ILE A 201 -4.87 -18.77 -1.46
CA ILE A 201 -4.51 -18.79 -2.88
C ILE A 201 -4.14 -20.24 -3.19
N ALA A 202 -4.96 -20.94 -3.97
CA ALA A 202 -4.70 -22.33 -4.36
C ALA A 202 -3.65 -22.39 -5.50
N PRO A 203 -3.08 -23.57 -5.82
CA PRO A 203 -2.05 -23.71 -6.86
C PRO A 203 -2.47 -23.27 -8.28
N ASP A 204 -3.78 -23.22 -8.55
CA ASP A 204 -4.36 -22.70 -9.80
C ASP A 204 -4.52 -21.17 -9.82
N ASN A 205 -4.13 -20.49 -8.74
CA ASN A 205 -4.31 -19.06 -8.45
C ASN A 205 -5.76 -18.64 -8.12
N SER A 206 -6.69 -19.58 -7.91
CA SER A 206 -8.01 -19.24 -7.37
C SER A 206 -7.87 -18.71 -5.94
N VAL A 207 -8.66 -17.68 -5.61
CA VAL A 207 -8.59 -16.98 -4.31
C VAL A 207 -9.93 -17.06 -3.60
N SER A 208 -9.94 -17.68 -2.42
CA SER A 208 -11.14 -17.87 -1.59
C SER A 208 -10.88 -17.51 -0.13
N THR A 209 -11.94 -17.25 0.64
CA THR A 209 -11.88 -17.42 2.10
C THR A 209 -11.53 -18.88 2.42
N TYR A 210 -10.72 -19.09 3.45
CA TYR A 210 -10.37 -20.40 4.01
C TYR A 210 -11.02 -20.63 5.38
N LEU A 211 -11.00 -19.59 6.22
CA LEU A 211 -11.58 -19.60 7.56
C LEU A 211 -12.01 -18.18 7.94
N GLU A 212 -13.16 -18.04 8.59
CA GLU A 212 -13.66 -16.78 9.16
C GLU A 212 -13.69 -16.87 10.69
N LYS A 213 -13.87 -15.73 11.37
CA LYS A 213 -14.01 -15.64 12.84
C LYS A 213 -12.75 -16.16 13.54
N THR A 214 -11.61 -15.71 13.02
CA THR A 214 -10.26 -16.16 13.37
C THR A 214 -9.73 -15.54 14.67
N GLY A 215 -10.48 -14.62 15.29
CA GLY A 215 -10.04 -13.87 16.47
C GLY A 215 -9.03 -12.77 16.12
N SER A 216 -9.21 -12.16 14.94
CA SER A 216 -8.25 -11.29 14.25
C SER A 216 -6.85 -11.92 14.27
N ALA A 217 -6.73 -13.09 13.64
CA ALA A 217 -5.44 -13.77 13.46
C ALA A 217 -4.46 -12.88 12.70
N ASN A 218 -3.24 -12.76 13.20
CA ASN A 218 -2.20 -11.91 12.59
C ASN A 218 -1.23 -12.77 11.77
N ALA A 219 -0.30 -13.48 12.40
CA ALA A 219 0.53 -14.46 11.71
C ALA A 219 -0.01 -15.89 11.78
N LEU A 220 0.42 -16.71 10.80
CA LEU A 220 0.15 -18.14 10.68
C LEU A 220 1.46 -18.93 10.65
N ALA A 221 1.41 -20.17 11.14
CA ALA A 221 2.47 -21.17 10.97
C ALA A 221 1.85 -22.57 10.91
N VAL A 222 2.53 -23.55 10.30
CA VAL A 222 2.08 -24.96 10.30
C VAL A 222 3.02 -25.78 11.18
N ASN A 223 2.50 -26.51 12.16
CA ASN A 223 3.35 -27.32 13.05
C ASN A 223 3.73 -28.68 12.44
N ALA A 224 4.57 -29.45 13.13
CA ALA A 224 5.04 -30.76 12.66
C ALA A 224 3.92 -31.81 12.42
N ALA A 225 2.78 -31.72 13.15
CA ALA A 225 1.61 -32.57 12.92
C ALA A 225 0.81 -32.13 11.67
N GLY A 226 0.93 -30.87 11.26
CA GLY A 226 0.13 -30.25 10.21
C GLY A 226 -0.99 -29.35 10.73
N ASP A 227 -1.05 -29.08 12.04
CA ASP A 227 -2.01 -28.13 12.60
C ASP A 227 -1.68 -26.71 12.11
N LEU A 228 -2.73 -25.96 11.75
CA LEU A 228 -2.60 -24.54 11.46
C LEU A 228 -2.61 -23.76 12.77
N LEU A 229 -1.44 -23.20 13.11
CA LEU A 229 -1.24 -22.30 14.24
C LEU A 229 -1.46 -20.86 13.81
N ALA A 230 -1.89 -20.03 14.75
CA ALA A 230 -1.92 -18.59 14.61
C ALA A 230 -1.58 -17.88 15.92
N VAL A 231 -1.22 -16.62 15.80
CA VAL A 231 -1.39 -15.63 16.88
C VAL A 231 -2.65 -14.82 16.62
N GLN A 232 -3.46 -14.67 17.67
CA GLN A 232 -4.75 -13.98 17.66
C GLN A 232 -4.62 -12.65 18.43
N THR A 233 -5.48 -11.69 18.08
CA THR A 233 -5.47 -10.34 18.69
C THR A 233 -6.80 -9.97 19.35
N ALA A 234 -7.86 -10.75 19.12
CA ALA A 234 -9.19 -10.56 19.70
C ALA A 234 -9.90 -11.92 19.96
N PRO A 235 -9.66 -12.59 21.10
CA PRO A 235 -8.74 -12.22 22.20
C PRO A 235 -7.28 -12.53 21.89
N SER A 236 -6.36 -11.87 22.60
CA SER A 236 -4.91 -12.07 22.44
C SER A 236 -4.44 -13.46 22.89
N ALA A 237 -3.98 -14.27 21.94
CA ALA A 237 -3.58 -15.66 22.19
C ALA A 237 -2.54 -16.20 21.19
N VAL A 238 -1.87 -17.29 21.57
CA VAL A 238 -1.27 -18.27 20.64
C VAL A 238 -2.24 -19.44 20.56
N ALA A 239 -2.64 -19.88 19.37
CA ALA A 239 -3.69 -20.88 19.20
C ALA A 239 -3.45 -21.84 18.03
N VAL A 240 -4.08 -23.02 18.12
CA VAL A 240 -4.45 -23.84 16.96
C VAL A 240 -5.78 -23.31 16.42
N LEU A 241 -5.89 -23.16 15.09
CA LEU A 241 -7.14 -22.84 14.41
C LEU A 241 -7.76 -24.07 13.72
N GLN A 242 -6.94 -24.90 13.08
CA GLN A 242 -7.34 -26.15 12.40
C GLN A 242 -6.35 -27.28 12.76
N PRO A 243 -6.79 -28.55 12.90
CA PRO A 243 -8.14 -29.07 12.59
C PRO A 243 -9.17 -28.86 13.72
N LYS A 244 -8.75 -28.36 14.89
CA LYS A 244 -9.66 -28.04 16.00
C LYS A 244 -9.17 -26.81 16.75
N ALA A 245 -9.98 -25.75 16.77
CA ALA A 245 -9.66 -24.50 17.44
C ALA A 245 -9.37 -24.71 18.94
N LYS A 246 -8.20 -24.23 19.39
CA LYS A 246 -7.76 -24.32 20.80
C LYS A 246 -6.69 -23.28 21.11
N ALA A 247 -6.89 -22.46 22.15
CA ALA A 247 -5.82 -21.63 22.70
C ALA A 247 -4.71 -22.49 23.35
N LEU A 248 -3.46 -22.21 23.00
CA LEU A 248 -2.25 -22.81 23.57
C LEU A 248 -1.67 -21.94 24.70
N ALA A 249 -1.75 -20.61 24.55
CA ALA A 249 -1.38 -19.63 25.57
C ALA A 249 -2.20 -18.34 25.41
N THR A 250 -2.56 -17.70 26.53
CA THR A 250 -3.28 -16.41 26.55
C THR A 250 -2.64 -15.36 27.48
N SER A 251 -1.65 -15.76 28.27
CA SER A 251 -1.06 -14.94 29.33
C SER A 251 0.37 -15.38 29.67
N TYR A 252 1.11 -14.49 30.33
CA TYR A 252 2.40 -14.76 30.96
C TYR A 252 2.42 -14.16 32.37
N ALA A 253 2.90 -14.91 33.36
CA ALA A 253 2.97 -14.49 34.76
C ALA A 253 1.65 -13.90 35.31
N GLY A 254 0.51 -14.50 34.93
CA GLY A 254 -0.84 -14.06 35.33
C GLY A 254 -1.39 -12.84 34.57
N LYS A 255 -0.64 -12.27 33.62
CA LYS A 255 -1.05 -11.10 32.83
C LYS A 255 -1.37 -11.48 31.38
N PRO A 256 -2.46 -10.99 30.77
CA PRO A 256 -2.79 -11.29 29.37
C PRO A 256 -1.73 -10.71 28.42
N PHE A 257 -1.54 -11.31 27.25
CA PHE A 257 -0.71 -10.70 26.20
C PHE A 257 -1.34 -9.40 25.69
N ASN A 258 -0.52 -8.49 25.14
CA ASN A 258 -1.00 -7.24 24.53
C ASN A 258 -1.62 -7.55 23.17
N ARG A 259 -0.78 -7.79 22.15
CA ARG A 259 -1.21 -8.12 20.78
C ARG A 259 -0.14 -8.96 20.09
N PRO A 260 -0.08 -10.27 20.37
CA PRO A 260 0.82 -11.21 19.70
C PRO A 260 0.80 -11.04 18.18
N ASN A 261 1.98 -10.97 17.55
CA ASN A 261 2.13 -10.46 16.17
C ASN A 261 2.61 -11.53 15.18
N ASP A 262 3.82 -12.07 15.37
CA ASP A 262 4.37 -13.13 14.51
C ASP A 262 4.74 -14.39 15.32
N LEU A 263 4.78 -15.55 14.65
CA LEU A 263 5.16 -16.82 15.27
C LEU A 263 5.96 -17.75 14.34
N ALA A 264 6.92 -18.45 14.93
CA ALA A 264 7.69 -19.52 14.29
C ALA A 264 7.52 -20.82 15.08
N ALA A 265 7.00 -21.85 14.42
CA ALA A 265 6.94 -23.20 14.97
C ALA A 265 8.24 -23.95 14.69
N ALA A 266 8.74 -24.67 15.71
CA ALA A 266 9.90 -25.54 15.62
C ALA A 266 9.49 -27.02 15.46
N ARG A 267 10.34 -27.83 14.82
CA ARG A 267 10.20 -29.29 14.73
C ARG A 267 10.11 -29.97 16.11
N SER A 268 10.67 -29.34 17.15
CA SER A 268 10.60 -29.78 18.55
C SER A 268 9.22 -29.61 19.23
N GLY A 269 8.27 -28.93 18.58
CA GLY A 269 6.97 -28.56 19.15
C GLY A 269 7.01 -27.32 20.06
N ASN A 270 8.15 -26.63 20.15
CA ASN A 270 8.22 -25.28 20.70
C ASN A 270 7.65 -24.28 19.69
N ILE A 271 6.96 -23.24 20.18
CA ILE A 271 6.49 -22.10 19.38
C ILE A 271 7.17 -20.85 19.93
N TYR A 272 7.93 -20.15 19.09
CA TYR A 272 8.45 -18.82 19.39
C TYR A 272 7.50 -17.77 18.82
N PHE A 273 7.17 -16.73 19.58
CA PHE A 273 6.27 -15.68 19.12
C PHE A 273 6.65 -14.31 19.70
N THR A 274 6.20 -13.24 19.05
CA THR A 274 6.46 -11.86 19.46
C THR A 274 5.20 -11.19 20.00
N ASP A 275 5.36 -10.38 21.03
CA ASP A 275 4.36 -9.39 21.44
C ASP A 275 5.02 -7.99 21.40
N PRO A 276 4.76 -7.16 20.35
CA PRO A 276 5.29 -5.80 20.26
C PRO A 276 4.81 -4.88 21.40
N GLY A 277 3.76 -5.27 22.13
CA GLY A 277 3.05 -4.40 23.05
C GLY A 277 2.02 -3.50 22.37
N ALA A 278 1.17 -2.94 23.23
CA ALA A 278 0.20 -1.85 23.01
C ALA A 278 -0.82 -1.97 21.84
N PRO A 279 -2.11 -1.67 22.04
CA PRO A 279 -2.73 -1.18 23.27
C PRO A 279 -3.49 -2.28 24.02
N ALA A 280 -3.39 -2.28 25.35
CA ALA A 280 -4.38 -2.91 26.23
C ALA A 280 -5.13 -1.79 26.96
N GLN A 281 -6.46 -1.74 26.81
CA GLN A 281 -7.36 -0.87 27.57
C GLN A 281 -8.69 -1.63 27.75
N ALA A 282 -9.35 -1.65 28.92
CA ALA A 282 -8.92 -1.20 30.25
C ALA A 282 -9.31 -2.26 31.30
N GLY A 283 -8.65 -2.24 32.46
CA GLY A 283 -8.98 -3.12 33.61
C GLY A 283 -7.97 -4.24 33.91
N ALA A 284 -7.01 -4.52 33.02
CA ALA A 284 -5.92 -5.46 33.28
C ALA A 284 -4.56 -4.91 32.81
N SER A 285 -3.52 -5.07 33.63
CA SER A 285 -2.14 -4.77 33.24
C SER A 285 -1.60 -5.91 32.37
N PRO A 286 -1.19 -5.67 31.12
CA PRO A 286 -0.75 -6.72 30.21
C PRO A 286 0.65 -7.25 30.57
N ALA A 287 1.03 -8.34 29.89
CA ALA A 287 2.39 -8.86 29.85
C ALA A 287 3.37 -7.83 29.25
N LYS A 288 4.67 -8.08 29.40
CA LYS A 288 5.70 -7.21 28.81
C LYS A 288 5.64 -7.28 27.27
N THR A 289 6.06 -6.20 26.61
CA THR A 289 6.60 -6.30 25.24
C THR A 289 7.76 -7.29 25.26
N GLY A 290 7.84 -8.19 24.27
CA GLY A 290 8.95 -9.12 24.21
C GLY A 290 8.85 -10.25 23.20
N LEU A 291 9.91 -11.05 23.18
CA LEU A 291 10.00 -12.34 22.53
C LEU A 291 9.66 -13.44 23.54
N TYR A 292 8.81 -14.38 23.15
CA TYR A 292 8.26 -15.42 24.01
C TYR A 292 8.41 -16.82 23.40
N ARG A 293 8.39 -17.84 24.25
CA ARG A 293 8.29 -19.26 23.88
C ARG A 293 7.08 -19.90 24.57
N VAL A 294 6.26 -20.65 23.83
CA VAL A 294 5.40 -21.70 24.39
C VAL A 294 6.09 -23.04 24.15
N ASP A 295 6.33 -23.83 25.19
CA ASP A 295 6.87 -25.18 25.02
C ASP A 295 5.77 -26.24 24.74
N LYS A 296 6.19 -27.44 24.36
CA LYS A 296 5.29 -28.57 24.05
C LYS A 296 4.41 -29.05 25.22
N ARG A 297 4.56 -28.50 26.43
CA ARG A 297 3.69 -28.73 27.60
C ARG A 297 2.74 -27.56 27.87
N GLY A 298 2.79 -26.50 27.06
CA GLY A 298 2.02 -25.26 27.23
C GLY A 298 2.67 -24.26 28.19
N LYS A 299 3.90 -24.47 28.66
CA LYS A 299 4.57 -23.50 29.53
C LYS A 299 5.05 -22.31 28.71
N VAL A 300 4.62 -21.11 29.09
CA VAL A 300 5.09 -19.84 28.53
C VAL A 300 6.35 -19.37 29.24
N SER A 301 7.35 -18.93 28.48
CA SER A 301 8.57 -18.27 28.95
C SER A 301 8.80 -16.98 28.18
N LEU A 302 9.10 -15.88 28.88
CA LEU A 302 9.72 -14.70 28.29
C LEU A 302 11.18 -15.03 27.96
N ILE A 303 11.63 -14.71 26.75
CA ILE A 303 13.03 -14.83 26.31
C ILE A 303 13.75 -13.48 26.45
N ALA A 304 13.14 -12.41 25.93
CA ALA A 304 13.76 -11.09 25.86
C ALA A 304 12.69 -9.99 25.87
N ASP A 305 12.94 -8.92 26.62
CA ASP A 305 12.11 -7.71 26.74
C ASP A 305 12.89 -6.41 26.44
N ASP A 306 14.12 -6.52 25.92
CA ASP A 306 14.97 -5.40 25.49
C ASP A 306 14.72 -4.94 24.05
N ILE A 307 13.98 -5.73 23.27
CA ILE A 307 13.66 -5.42 21.87
C ILE A 307 12.67 -4.26 21.84
N ARG A 308 13.06 -3.11 21.28
CA ARG A 308 12.24 -1.88 21.24
C ARG A 308 10.84 -2.10 20.66
N ARG A 309 10.72 -2.90 19.59
CA ARG A 309 9.46 -3.35 19.00
C ARG A 309 9.66 -4.69 18.27
N PRO A 310 9.56 -5.85 18.97
CA PRO A 310 9.69 -7.16 18.35
C PRO A 310 8.51 -7.40 17.40
N ASN A 311 8.81 -7.84 16.19
CA ASN A 311 7.82 -7.98 15.12
C ASN A 311 7.92 -9.36 14.46
N GLY A 312 8.40 -9.49 13.21
CA GLY A 312 8.57 -10.79 12.58
C GLY A 312 9.54 -11.72 13.32
N VAL A 313 9.32 -13.03 13.23
CA VAL A 313 10.18 -14.08 13.83
C VAL A 313 10.31 -15.29 12.91
N ALA A 314 11.52 -15.84 12.79
CA ALA A 314 11.80 -17.03 11.98
C ALA A 314 12.96 -17.87 12.56
N LEU A 315 12.96 -19.17 12.28
CA LEU A 315 14.06 -20.09 12.61
C LEU A 315 14.92 -20.35 11.38
N SER A 316 16.24 -20.54 11.58
CA SER A 316 17.13 -21.08 10.54
C SER A 316 16.70 -22.48 10.07
N PRO A 317 17.14 -22.96 8.89
CA PRO A 317 16.75 -24.29 8.38
C PRO A 317 17.11 -25.46 9.31
N ASP A 318 18.16 -25.30 10.12
CA ASP A 318 18.62 -26.25 11.14
C ASP A 318 18.06 -25.97 12.55
N GLU A 319 17.20 -24.96 12.69
CA GLU A 319 16.57 -24.46 13.91
C GLU A 319 17.53 -24.04 15.05
N LYS A 320 18.84 -23.83 14.76
CA LYS A 320 19.85 -23.38 15.76
C LYS A 320 19.97 -21.86 15.91
N THR A 321 19.38 -21.08 15.00
CA THR A 321 19.29 -19.61 15.12
C THR A 321 17.83 -19.17 15.04
N LEU A 322 17.45 -18.23 15.92
CA LEU A 322 16.15 -17.56 15.94
C LEU A 322 16.35 -16.09 15.55
N TYR A 323 15.77 -15.68 14.43
CA TYR A 323 15.81 -14.30 13.91
C TYR A 323 14.57 -13.54 14.37
N VAL A 324 14.73 -12.29 14.79
CA VAL A 324 13.64 -11.43 15.28
C VAL A 324 13.79 -10.00 14.76
N ALA A 325 12.78 -9.52 14.05
CA ALA A 325 12.75 -8.16 13.52
C ALA A 325 12.46 -7.16 14.65
N ASN A 326 13.24 -6.08 14.67
CA ASN A 326 13.03 -4.96 15.58
C ASN A 326 12.59 -3.75 14.75
N THR A 327 11.28 -3.50 14.63
CA THR A 327 10.73 -2.43 13.77
C THR A 327 11.29 -1.06 14.11
N ALA A 328 11.62 -0.84 15.39
CA ALA A 328 12.16 0.42 15.93
C ALA A 328 13.69 0.39 16.17
N GLY A 329 14.39 -0.54 15.52
CA GLY A 329 15.85 -0.68 15.58
C GLY A 329 16.51 -0.70 14.20
N GLU A 330 17.83 -0.43 14.19
CA GLU A 330 18.65 -0.38 12.97
C GLU A 330 19.03 -1.77 12.42
N ALA A 331 18.79 -2.84 13.19
CA ALA A 331 19.29 -4.18 12.89
C ALA A 331 18.21 -5.25 13.05
N LEU A 332 18.32 -6.31 12.24
CA LEU A 332 17.72 -7.59 12.51
C LEU A 332 18.47 -8.25 13.68
N ILE A 333 17.77 -8.80 14.66
CA ILE A 333 18.37 -9.47 15.82
C ILE A 333 18.41 -10.98 15.56
N ALA A 334 19.45 -11.66 16.02
CA ALA A 334 19.51 -13.12 16.08
C ALA A 334 19.88 -13.63 17.48
N TYR A 335 19.42 -14.82 17.82
CA TYR A 335 19.75 -15.57 19.03
C TYR A 335 20.23 -16.97 18.66
N SER A 336 21.05 -17.61 19.51
CA SER A 336 21.30 -19.05 19.44
C SER A 336 20.13 -19.81 20.07
N VAL A 337 19.81 -20.99 19.53
CA VAL A 337 18.77 -21.90 20.05
C VAL A 337 19.42 -23.22 20.48
N GLY A 338 19.18 -23.64 21.72
CA GLY A 338 19.63 -24.91 22.28
C GLY A 338 18.74 -26.08 21.87
N ALA A 339 19.23 -27.31 22.04
CA ALA A 339 18.49 -28.54 21.68
C ALA A 339 17.20 -28.77 22.51
N ASP A 340 17.08 -28.12 23.68
CA ASP A 340 15.87 -28.06 24.51
C ASP A 340 14.91 -26.91 24.12
N GLY A 341 15.30 -26.09 23.14
CA GLY A 341 14.64 -24.85 22.77
C GLY A 341 14.93 -23.67 23.70
N SER A 342 15.97 -23.74 24.55
CA SER A 342 16.50 -22.55 25.23
C SER A 342 17.03 -21.54 24.21
N VAL A 343 17.03 -20.25 24.56
CA VAL A 343 17.44 -19.18 23.65
C VAL A 343 18.44 -18.26 24.35
N SER A 344 19.56 -17.98 23.68
CA SER A 344 20.74 -17.29 24.24
C SER A 344 21.49 -16.50 23.17
N ASN A 345 22.66 -15.93 23.51
CA ASN A 345 23.58 -15.31 22.55
C ASN A 345 22.93 -14.31 21.58
N ARG A 346 22.17 -13.36 22.16
CA ARG A 346 21.61 -12.20 21.44
C ARG A 346 22.73 -11.46 20.71
N ARG A 347 22.57 -11.26 19.42
CA ARG A 347 23.45 -10.44 18.57
C ARG A 347 22.62 -9.65 17.57
N ASP A 348 23.08 -8.45 17.24
CA ASP A 348 22.59 -7.76 16.05
C ASP A 348 23.20 -8.49 14.85
N PHE A 349 22.36 -9.05 13.99
CA PHE A 349 22.75 -10.00 12.94
C PHE A 349 23.11 -9.31 11.62
N ALA A 350 22.27 -8.37 11.21
CA ALA A 350 22.49 -7.61 9.99
C ALA A 350 21.92 -6.19 10.16
N LYS A 351 22.66 -5.18 9.69
CA LYS A 351 22.18 -3.79 9.68
C LYS A 351 21.19 -3.61 8.52
N LEU A 352 20.01 -3.09 8.84
CA LEU A 352 18.93 -2.84 7.90
C LEU A 352 19.10 -1.45 7.28
N VAL A 353 18.99 -1.35 5.95
CA VAL A 353 18.86 -0.04 5.30
C VAL A 353 17.45 0.51 5.47
N GLY A 354 17.27 1.82 5.30
CA GLY A 354 15.96 2.47 5.43
C GLY A 354 15.50 2.69 6.89
N PHE A 355 16.33 2.38 7.89
CA PHE A 355 16.16 2.93 9.24
C PHE A 355 16.24 4.45 9.21
N LYS A 356 15.32 5.10 9.93
CA LYS A 356 15.22 6.55 10.06
C LYS A 356 14.46 6.93 11.33
N GLU A 357 14.74 8.11 11.85
CA GLU A 357 13.80 8.77 12.75
C GLU A 357 12.54 9.20 11.99
N THR A 358 11.38 9.07 12.62
CA THR A 358 10.09 9.50 12.07
C THR A 358 9.30 10.28 13.13
N PRO A 359 8.23 11.03 12.76
CA PRO A 359 7.35 11.67 13.73
C PRO A 359 6.72 10.70 14.76
N ASN A 360 6.70 9.40 14.45
CA ASN A 360 6.21 8.33 15.33
C ASN A 360 7.35 7.57 16.04
N GLY A 361 8.56 8.15 16.09
CA GLY A 361 9.78 7.54 16.64
C GLY A 361 10.64 6.81 15.59
N PRO A 362 11.75 6.18 16.03
CA PRO A 362 12.67 5.45 15.15
C PRO A 362 11.98 4.27 14.48
N SER A 363 12.25 4.07 13.18
CA SER A 363 11.71 2.95 12.42
C SER A 363 12.58 2.54 11.23
N SER A 364 12.89 1.25 11.14
CA SER A 364 13.29 0.57 9.89
C SER A 364 12.07 0.05 9.12
N GLY A 365 10.91 -0.02 9.77
CA GLY A 365 9.75 -0.74 9.26
C GLY A 365 10.00 -2.23 9.09
N ALA A 366 10.98 -2.80 9.82
CA ALA A 366 11.22 -4.24 9.84
C ALA A 366 9.99 -4.97 10.38
N ASP A 367 9.49 -5.90 9.58
CA ASP A 367 8.19 -6.53 9.76
C ASP A 367 8.38 -8.06 9.72
N GLY A 368 7.65 -8.82 8.91
CA GLY A 368 7.80 -10.27 8.78
C GLY A 368 9.16 -10.75 8.26
N ILE A 369 9.52 -11.99 8.64
CA ILE A 369 10.73 -12.71 8.19
C ILE A 369 10.35 -14.09 7.61
N THR A 370 11.08 -14.56 6.61
CA THR A 370 11.21 -16.00 6.25
C THR A 370 12.67 -16.34 5.88
N VAL A 371 12.97 -17.61 5.65
CA VAL A 371 14.31 -18.11 5.25
C VAL A 371 14.20 -19.10 4.09
N ASP A 372 15.26 -19.21 3.28
CA ASP A 372 15.37 -20.23 2.23
C ASP A 372 16.16 -21.48 2.69
N ALA A 373 16.23 -22.50 1.83
CA ALA A 373 16.94 -23.74 2.09
C ALA A 373 18.46 -23.57 2.29
N ASP A 374 19.05 -22.52 1.72
CA ASP A 374 20.47 -22.17 1.85
C ASP A 374 20.77 -21.39 3.15
N GLY A 375 19.74 -21.07 3.93
CA GLY A 375 19.84 -20.33 5.20
C GLY A 375 19.93 -18.82 5.05
N ARG A 376 19.63 -18.27 3.86
CA ARG A 376 19.56 -16.82 3.65
C ARG A 376 18.25 -16.29 4.23
N VAL A 377 18.30 -15.07 4.77
CA VAL A 377 17.23 -14.46 5.56
C VAL A 377 16.58 -13.32 4.80
N TYR A 378 15.25 -13.36 4.69
CA TYR A 378 14.44 -12.44 3.91
C TYR A 378 13.55 -11.63 4.85
N VAL A 379 13.68 -10.30 4.83
CA VAL A 379 13.01 -9.40 5.79
C VAL A 379 12.14 -8.39 5.04
N ALA A 380 10.85 -8.33 5.37
CA ALA A 380 10.00 -7.22 4.93
C ALA A 380 10.40 -5.92 5.65
N THR A 381 10.68 -4.86 4.90
CA THR A 381 11.15 -3.56 5.44
C THR A 381 10.59 -2.36 4.67
N SER A 382 10.83 -1.15 5.18
CA SER A 382 10.53 0.10 4.46
C SER A 382 11.23 0.26 3.10
N ALA A 383 12.29 -0.52 2.82
CA ALA A 383 13.05 -0.48 1.57
C ALA A 383 12.60 -1.53 0.53
N GLY A 384 11.65 -2.41 0.88
CA GLY A 384 11.35 -3.65 0.13
C GLY A 384 11.75 -4.89 0.94
N VAL A 385 11.94 -6.02 0.26
CA VAL A 385 12.44 -7.25 0.90
C VAL A 385 13.97 -7.22 0.90
N GLN A 386 14.57 -6.98 2.07
CA GLN A 386 16.03 -7.04 2.25
C GLN A 386 16.46 -8.49 2.47
N ILE A 387 17.58 -8.88 1.86
CA ILE A 387 18.04 -10.27 1.82
C ILE A 387 19.48 -10.37 2.31
N PHE A 388 19.72 -11.29 3.25
CA PHE A 388 21.00 -11.46 3.93
C PHE A 388 21.51 -12.90 3.83
N GLY A 389 22.83 -13.08 3.77
CA GLY A 389 23.48 -14.38 3.93
C GLY A 389 23.26 -14.96 5.34
N ALA A 390 23.51 -16.26 5.51
CA ALA A 390 23.42 -16.93 6.81
C ALA A 390 24.43 -16.37 7.86
N ASP A 391 25.44 -15.65 7.39
CA ASP A 391 26.46 -14.91 8.14
C ASP A 391 26.07 -13.46 8.49
N GLY A 392 24.97 -12.94 7.92
CA GLY A 392 24.53 -11.54 8.07
C GLY A 392 24.99 -10.60 6.93
N SER A 393 25.72 -11.10 5.93
CA SER A 393 26.15 -10.31 4.76
C SER A 393 24.94 -9.80 3.96
N ALA A 394 24.95 -8.53 3.53
CA ALA A 394 23.86 -7.97 2.73
C ALA A 394 23.99 -8.41 1.26
N LEU A 395 23.00 -9.13 0.74
CA LEU A 395 23.03 -9.71 -0.61
C LEU A 395 22.26 -8.86 -1.63
N GLY A 396 21.17 -8.20 -1.21
CA GLY A 396 20.40 -7.32 -2.08
C GLY A 396 19.04 -6.97 -1.50
N ILE A 397 18.24 -6.26 -2.30
CA ILE A 397 16.88 -5.82 -1.95
C ILE A 397 15.98 -6.03 -3.17
N ILE A 398 14.84 -6.69 -2.97
CA ILE A 398 13.78 -6.74 -3.99
C ILE A 398 12.80 -5.59 -3.71
N PRO A 399 12.63 -4.62 -4.63
CA PRO A 399 11.62 -3.58 -4.51
C PRO A 399 10.22 -4.16 -4.74
N LEU A 400 9.21 -3.62 -4.05
CA LEU A 400 7.80 -4.00 -4.22
C LEU A 400 6.94 -2.76 -4.56
N PRO A 401 5.84 -2.91 -5.32
CA PRO A 401 4.91 -1.81 -5.64
C PRO A 401 4.23 -1.16 -4.43
N ARG A 402 4.09 -1.90 -3.32
CA ARG A 402 3.65 -1.40 -2.01
C ARG A 402 4.65 -1.88 -0.95
N ALA A 403 4.80 -1.13 0.14
CA ALA A 403 5.66 -1.53 1.24
C ALA A 403 5.24 -2.92 1.79
N PRO A 404 6.16 -3.92 1.82
CA PRO A 404 5.83 -5.25 2.29
C PRO A 404 5.54 -5.26 3.80
N GLN A 405 4.78 -6.26 4.23
CA GLN A 405 4.51 -6.54 5.64
C GLN A 405 5.05 -7.91 6.04
N ASN A 406 4.76 -8.94 5.24
CA ASN A 406 5.11 -10.30 5.61
C ASN A 406 5.28 -11.16 4.36
N LEU A 407 6.00 -12.26 4.47
CA LEU A 407 6.48 -13.01 3.32
C LEU A 407 6.76 -14.48 3.67
N ALA A 408 6.57 -15.35 2.69
CA ALA A 408 6.83 -16.78 2.80
C ALA A 408 7.15 -17.37 1.42
N PHE A 409 7.95 -18.43 1.38
CA PHE A 409 8.13 -19.22 0.17
C PHE A 409 6.92 -20.14 -0.06
N GLY A 410 6.53 -20.28 -1.33
CA GLY A 410 5.33 -20.99 -1.76
C GLY A 410 5.43 -21.55 -3.18
N GLY A 411 4.32 -22.05 -3.70
CA GLY A 411 4.29 -22.85 -4.93
C GLY A 411 4.70 -24.31 -4.69
N LYS A 412 4.48 -25.16 -5.71
CA LYS A 412 4.59 -26.62 -5.62
C LYS A 412 5.96 -27.14 -5.15
N ASP A 413 7.01 -26.40 -5.48
CA ASP A 413 8.42 -26.71 -5.22
C ASP A 413 9.09 -25.65 -4.32
N ARG A 414 8.32 -24.72 -3.75
CA ARG A 414 8.82 -23.58 -2.95
C ARG A 414 9.68 -22.56 -3.73
N SER A 415 9.68 -22.57 -5.06
CA SER A 415 10.44 -21.63 -5.92
C SER A 415 9.81 -20.24 -6.08
N GLN A 416 8.79 -19.90 -5.29
CA GLN A 416 8.07 -18.64 -5.41
C GLN A 416 8.07 -17.90 -4.07
N LEU A 417 8.67 -16.72 -4.01
CA LEU A 417 8.53 -15.83 -2.85
C LEU A 417 7.18 -15.10 -2.96
N TYR A 418 6.27 -15.40 -2.04
CA TYR A 418 5.03 -14.64 -1.86
C TYR A 418 5.24 -13.54 -0.83
N VAL A 419 4.78 -12.33 -1.15
CA VAL A 419 4.93 -11.13 -0.30
C VAL A 419 3.57 -10.48 -0.14
N VAL A 420 3.11 -10.30 1.09
CA VAL A 420 1.85 -9.63 1.42
C VAL A 420 2.15 -8.24 2.00
N GLY A 421 1.32 -7.25 1.68
CA GLY A 421 1.48 -5.91 2.22
C GLY A 421 0.48 -4.89 1.69
N ARG A 422 -0.05 -4.06 2.61
CA ARG A 422 -0.91 -2.91 2.32
C ARG A 422 -2.08 -3.24 1.37
N GLY A 423 -2.71 -4.39 1.59
CA GLY A 423 -3.91 -4.81 0.86
C GLY A 423 -3.65 -5.46 -0.51
N ALA A 424 -2.42 -5.92 -0.75
CA ALA A 424 -2.02 -6.65 -1.95
C ALA A 424 -1.22 -7.91 -1.59
N VAL A 425 -1.23 -8.88 -2.52
CA VAL A 425 -0.34 -10.04 -2.51
C VAL A 425 0.44 -10.09 -3.81
N TYR A 426 1.76 -10.19 -3.69
CA TYR A 426 2.71 -10.33 -4.78
C TYR A 426 3.31 -11.73 -4.80
N ARG A 427 3.75 -12.17 -5.99
CA ARG A 427 4.55 -13.37 -6.20
C ARG A 427 5.78 -13.02 -7.03
N ILE A 428 6.92 -13.58 -6.67
CA ILE A 428 8.20 -13.42 -7.37
C ILE A 428 8.81 -14.81 -7.54
N ALA A 429 9.17 -15.20 -8.77
CA ALA A 429 9.90 -16.45 -8.99
C ALA A 429 11.34 -16.32 -8.49
N THR A 430 11.84 -17.35 -7.80
CA THR A 430 13.20 -17.37 -7.24
C THR A 430 14.05 -18.48 -7.84
N LEU A 431 15.37 -18.27 -7.85
CA LEU A 431 16.40 -19.24 -8.23
C LEU A 431 16.74 -20.22 -7.09
N THR A 432 16.11 -20.03 -5.93
CA THR A 432 16.22 -20.84 -4.71
C THR A 432 14.83 -21.27 -4.24
N HIS A 433 14.80 -22.15 -3.25
CA HIS A 433 13.60 -22.78 -2.70
C HIS A 433 13.47 -22.50 -1.20
N GLY A 434 12.25 -22.27 -0.74
CA GLY A 434 11.95 -22.26 0.70
C GLY A 434 12.28 -23.58 1.40
N VAL A 435 12.50 -23.53 2.72
CA VAL A 435 12.87 -24.71 3.51
C VAL A 435 11.80 -25.81 3.46
N ASP A 436 12.22 -27.06 3.23
CA ASP A 436 11.35 -28.23 3.41
C ASP A 436 11.19 -28.59 4.91
N ARG A 437 10.45 -27.76 5.63
CA ARG A 437 9.97 -28.06 6.99
C ARG A 437 8.57 -27.50 7.23
N PRO A 438 7.76 -28.13 8.10
CA PRO A 438 6.62 -27.46 8.71
C PRO A 438 7.12 -26.29 9.58
N GLY A 439 6.53 -25.12 9.41
CA GLY A 439 6.82 -23.95 10.24
C GLY A 439 6.28 -22.66 9.60
N LYS A 440 7.14 -21.66 9.62
CA LYS A 440 7.17 -20.43 8.83
C LYS A 440 8.60 -20.29 8.27
#